data_AF-A0A931ENR7-F1
#
_entry.id   AF-A0A931ENR7-F1
#
_cell.length_a   1.000
_cell.length_b   1.000
_cell.length_c   1.000
_cell.angle_alpha   90.00
_cell.angle_beta   90.00
_cell.angle_gamma   90.00
#
_symmetry.space_group_name_H-M   'P 1'
#
loop_
_entity.id
_entity.type
_entity.pdbx_description
1 polymer ?
#
loop_
_entity_poly.entity_id
_entity_poly.type
_entity_poly.pdbx_seq_one_letter_code
_entity_poly.pdbx_strand_id
1 'polypeptide(L)'
;MKQTKRRTSKRFEKKRNFICLFIFSAIVLASVVLFSRNASLSEWYMMRIYPAVATFLSAISAMFPFSVYDVFIVIALLYLLKLILFVMIKQTPFKVFFFSLVRFVTILIAWFYFSWGISYFRKDYYSRTNIQETSFNADNLREFTSYFITQANNSYVEFEIIEKEKTRKEIERVYKHISEPLAINWPNGKRKVKKMVFESLFTKMSISGYYGPFFNEIHVNSYSLNFTYPFTLAHEMAHQFGIAKESEANLYAFIVCTNSDDERIRYSAYASTIIYLLNDVRVLIPDEYEEILNSVNPKIIEDLQHNRKHWLSARNETLSDVQDKAYDAYLKGNRISSGRENYSEVVGLLISSYDSFNTK
;
A
#
# COMPACT_ATOMS: atom_id res chain seq x y z
N MET A 1 18.76 57.01 -10.18
CA MET A 1 19.12 55.95 -11.17
C MET A 1 19.45 54.58 -10.55
N LYS A 2 20.30 54.46 -9.51
CA LYS A 2 20.64 53.16 -8.87
C LYS A 2 19.45 52.44 -8.23
N GLN A 3 18.53 53.16 -7.59
CA GLN A 3 17.35 52.59 -6.93
C GLN A 3 16.30 52.04 -7.91
N THR A 4 16.15 52.69 -9.08
CA THR A 4 15.28 52.25 -10.18
C THR A 4 15.82 51.00 -10.86
N LYS A 5 17.14 50.93 -11.14
CA LYS A 5 17.82 49.71 -11.65
C LYS A 5 17.72 48.52 -10.69
N ARG A 6 17.78 48.75 -9.37
CA ARG A 6 17.66 47.70 -8.34
C ARG A 6 16.22 47.21 -8.17
N ARG A 7 15.21 48.08 -8.40
CA ARG A 7 13.79 47.71 -8.42
C ARG A 7 13.42 46.93 -9.68
N THR A 8 13.95 47.31 -10.84
CA THR A 8 13.74 46.57 -12.08
C THR A 8 14.43 45.20 -12.02
N SER A 9 15.67 45.10 -11.54
CA SER A 9 16.36 43.80 -11.40
C SER A 9 15.60 42.82 -10.49
N LYS A 10 15.11 43.28 -9.32
CA LYS A 10 14.28 42.47 -8.42
C LYS A 10 12.95 42.03 -9.05
N ARG A 11 12.37 42.84 -9.93
CA ARG A 11 11.13 42.50 -10.66
C ARG A 11 11.39 41.46 -11.75
N PHE A 12 12.49 41.58 -12.49
CA PHE A 12 12.93 40.58 -13.46
C PHE A 12 13.28 39.24 -12.80
N GLU A 13 13.97 39.27 -11.66
CA GLU A 13 14.32 38.09 -10.89
C GLU A 13 13.09 37.36 -10.34
N LYS A 14 12.11 38.09 -9.80
CA LYS A 14 10.81 37.51 -9.41
C LYS A 14 10.07 36.90 -10.60
N LYS A 15 10.00 37.59 -11.75
CA LYS A 15 9.34 37.07 -12.96
C LYS A 15 10.03 35.81 -13.47
N ARG A 16 11.37 35.77 -13.45
CA ARG A 16 12.17 34.59 -13.81
C ARG A 16 11.87 33.40 -12.91
N ASN A 17 11.83 33.61 -11.59
CA ASN A 17 11.54 32.53 -10.63
C ASN A 17 10.13 31.94 -10.82
N PHE A 18 9.15 32.78 -11.17
CA PHE A 18 7.80 32.31 -11.55
C PHE A 18 7.85 31.42 -12.78
N ILE A 19 8.51 31.87 -13.86
CA ILE A 19 8.62 31.10 -15.10
C ILE A 19 9.36 29.77 -14.85
N CYS A 20 10.48 29.80 -14.13
CA CYS A 20 11.23 28.58 -13.80
C CYS A 20 10.39 27.57 -13.01
N LEU A 21 9.57 28.03 -12.03
CA LEU A 21 8.69 27.13 -11.30
C LEU A 21 7.67 26.47 -12.25
N PHE A 22 6.99 27.23 -13.10
CA PHE A 22 5.98 26.66 -14.00
C PHE A 22 6.60 25.71 -15.03
N ILE A 23 7.79 26.02 -15.55
CA ILE A 23 8.53 25.10 -16.42
C ILE A 23 8.86 23.81 -15.66
N PHE A 24 9.37 23.91 -14.43
CA PHE A 24 9.66 22.73 -13.61
C PHE A 24 8.40 21.91 -13.33
N SER A 25 7.30 22.55 -12.92
CA SER A 25 6.00 21.89 -12.71
C SER A 25 5.50 21.20 -13.98
N ALA A 26 5.64 21.83 -15.15
CA ALA A 26 5.27 21.25 -16.43
C ALA A 26 6.14 20.02 -16.78
N ILE A 27 7.44 20.07 -16.50
CA ILE A 27 8.35 18.92 -16.69
C ILE A 27 7.96 17.77 -15.76
N VAL A 28 7.69 18.05 -14.49
CA VAL A 28 7.23 17.02 -13.53
C VAL A 28 5.94 16.37 -14.04
N LEU A 29 4.94 17.18 -14.42
CA LEU A 29 3.68 16.65 -14.94
C LEU A 29 3.88 15.85 -16.24
N ALA A 30 4.70 16.35 -17.18
CA ALA A 30 5.02 15.66 -18.41
C ALA A 30 5.72 14.31 -18.14
N SER A 31 6.60 14.24 -17.15
CA SER A 31 7.25 12.99 -16.75
C SER A 31 6.26 11.98 -16.18
N VAL A 32 5.34 12.40 -15.31
CA VAL A 32 4.26 11.54 -14.78
C VAL A 32 3.38 11.02 -15.91
N VAL A 33 3.00 11.90 -16.86
CA VAL A 33 2.21 11.49 -18.03
C VAL A 33 2.99 10.48 -18.89
N LEU A 34 4.29 10.68 -19.10
CA LEU A 34 5.14 9.78 -19.86
C LEU A 34 5.20 8.37 -19.23
N PHE A 35 5.49 8.28 -17.93
CA PHE A 35 5.48 7.00 -17.19
C PHE A 35 4.09 6.35 -17.22
N SER A 36 3.03 7.13 -17.00
CA SER A 36 1.65 6.62 -17.00
C SER A 36 1.17 6.07 -18.34
N ARG A 37 1.85 6.38 -19.46
CA ARG A 37 1.51 5.93 -20.80
C ARG A 37 2.43 4.82 -21.32
N ASN A 38 3.48 4.47 -20.57
CA ASN A 38 4.48 3.50 -20.99
C ASN A 38 4.83 2.57 -19.83
N ALA A 39 4.08 1.46 -19.71
CA ALA A 39 4.29 0.48 -18.66
C ALA A 39 5.70 -0.15 -18.68
N SER A 40 6.30 -0.31 -19.87
CA SER A 40 7.67 -0.81 -20.00
C SER A 40 8.71 0.16 -19.43
N LEU A 41 8.51 1.48 -19.59
CA LEU A 41 9.38 2.50 -19.00
C LEU A 41 9.23 2.53 -17.47
N SER A 42 8.00 2.43 -16.97
CA SER A 42 7.73 2.33 -15.53
C SER A 42 8.36 1.08 -14.94
N GLU A 43 8.21 -0.07 -15.61
CA GLU A 43 8.84 -1.32 -15.18
C GLU A 43 10.37 -1.21 -15.18
N TRP A 44 10.96 -0.61 -16.20
CA TRP A 44 12.41 -0.35 -16.24
C TRP A 44 12.87 0.50 -15.06
N TYR A 45 12.14 1.58 -14.73
CA TYR A 45 12.46 2.43 -13.59
C TYR A 45 12.38 1.65 -12.27
N MET A 46 11.28 0.92 -12.08
CA MET A 46 11.02 0.15 -10.85
C MET A 46 12.01 -1.01 -10.68
N MET A 47 12.55 -1.56 -11.76
CA MET A 47 13.53 -2.63 -11.73
C MET A 47 14.99 -2.14 -11.69
N ARG A 48 15.31 -0.95 -12.19
CA ARG A 48 16.72 -0.49 -12.31
C ARG A 48 17.08 0.64 -11.37
N ILE A 49 16.15 1.55 -11.09
CA ILE A 49 16.43 2.79 -10.35
C ILE A 49 15.83 2.73 -8.95
N TYR A 50 14.56 2.32 -8.84
CA TYR A 50 13.84 2.30 -7.57
C TYR A 50 14.54 1.53 -6.45
N PRO A 51 15.18 0.35 -6.66
CA PRO A 51 15.83 -0.37 -5.57
C PRO A 51 16.94 0.43 -4.88
N ALA A 52 17.67 1.27 -5.63
CA ALA A 52 18.67 2.17 -5.07
C ALA A 52 18.01 3.32 -4.29
N VAL A 53 16.92 3.89 -4.82
CA VAL A 53 16.13 4.92 -4.14
C VAL A 53 15.56 4.40 -2.82
N ALA A 54 14.90 3.24 -2.83
CA ALA A 54 14.36 2.59 -1.65
C ALA A 54 15.44 2.29 -0.61
N THR A 55 16.59 1.77 -1.04
CA THR A 55 17.74 1.51 -0.15
C THR A 55 18.25 2.78 0.51
N PHE A 56 18.37 3.87 -0.25
CA PHE A 56 18.78 5.17 0.29
C PHE A 56 17.75 5.75 1.27
N LEU A 57 16.47 5.78 0.89
CA LEU A 57 15.40 6.34 1.74
C LEU A 57 15.22 5.54 3.03
N SER A 58 15.18 4.21 2.94
CA SER A 58 15.08 3.35 4.12
C SER A 58 16.33 3.41 5.01
N ALA A 59 17.52 3.65 4.45
CA ALA A 59 18.73 3.86 5.24
C ALA A 59 18.66 5.16 6.06
N ILE A 60 18.18 6.25 5.46
CA ILE A 60 17.93 7.52 6.18
C ILE A 60 16.88 7.30 7.27
N SER A 61 15.75 6.70 6.90
CA SER A 61 14.68 6.42 7.86
C SER A 61 15.18 5.57 9.03
N ALA A 62 16.00 4.53 8.78
CA ALA A 62 16.48 3.62 9.80
C ALA A 62 17.32 4.30 10.90
N MET A 63 17.83 5.51 10.68
CA MET A 63 18.52 6.30 11.70
C MET A 63 17.59 6.75 12.84
N PHE A 64 16.28 6.77 12.61
CA PHE A 64 15.28 7.23 13.57
C PHE A 64 14.46 6.06 14.13
N PRO A 65 14.16 6.03 15.44
CA PRO A 65 13.35 4.97 16.04
C PRO A 65 11.83 5.14 15.82
N PHE A 66 11.39 6.30 15.30
CA PHE A 66 9.99 6.62 14.99
C PHE A 66 9.77 6.76 13.47
N SER A 67 8.51 6.87 13.05
CA SER A 67 8.11 7.12 11.66
C SER A 67 8.52 8.53 11.21
N VAL A 68 9.47 8.62 10.27
CA VAL A 68 9.85 9.89 9.64
C VAL A 68 8.72 10.34 8.70
N TYR A 69 8.02 9.39 8.11
CA TYR A 69 6.85 9.63 7.26
C TYR A 69 5.75 10.37 8.03
N ASP A 70 5.35 9.91 9.21
CA ASP A 70 4.28 10.56 9.99
C ASP A 70 4.64 11.99 10.37
N VAL A 71 5.89 12.20 10.82
CA VAL A 71 6.41 13.53 11.16
C VAL A 71 6.41 14.43 9.93
N PHE A 72 6.82 13.90 8.78
CA PHE A 72 6.79 14.62 7.51
C PHE A 72 5.37 15.02 7.12
N ILE A 73 4.38 14.13 7.25
CA ILE A 73 2.97 14.45 6.96
C ILE A 73 2.47 15.56 7.89
N VAL A 74 2.78 15.52 9.20
CA VAL A 74 2.40 16.59 10.12
C VAL A 74 3.04 17.92 9.75
N ILE A 75 4.34 17.94 9.45
CA ILE A 75 5.04 19.17 9.04
C ILE A 75 4.46 19.71 7.73
N ALA A 76 4.16 18.85 6.76
CA ALA A 76 3.53 19.20 5.50
C ALA A 76 2.15 19.84 5.71
N LEU A 77 1.32 19.26 6.59
CA LEU A 77 0.00 19.78 6.95
C LEU A 77 0.10 21.12 7.68
N LEU A 78 0.98 21.26 8.67
CA LEU A 78 1.21 22.52 9.38
C LEU A 78 1.70 23.62 8.44
N TYR A 79 2.57 23.28 7.49
CA TYR A 79 3.02 24.23 6.47
C TYR A 79 1.87 24.67 5.56
N LEU A 80 1.02 23.75 5.12
CA LEU A 80 -0.17 24.08 4.31
C LEU A 80 -1.15 24.97 5.09
N LEU A 81 -1.43 24.63 6.36
CA LEU A 81 -2.27 25.42 7.24
C LEU A 81 -1.71 26.83 7.45
N LYS A 82 -0.39 26.96 7.63
CA LYS A 82 0.29 28.26 7.69
C LYS A 82 0.06 29.07 6.41
N LEU A 83 0.23 28.47 5.23
CA LEU A 83 0.00 29.15 3.96
C LEU A 83 -1.44 29.68 3.84
N ILE A 84 -2.42 28.85 4.20
CA ILE A 84 -3.86 29.18 4.16
C ILE A 84 -4.17 30.29 5.17
N LEU A 85 -3.73 30.13 6.42
CA LEU A 85 -3.96 31.11 7.47
C LEU A 85 -3.40 32.48 7.08
N PHE A 86 -2.16 32.53 6.58
CA PHE A 86 -1.47 33.79 6.26
C PHE A 86 -2.11 34.55 5.09
N VAL A 87 -2.74 33.85 4.14
CA VAL A 87 -3.53 34.51 3.09
C VAL A 87 -4.89 34.98 3.62
N MET A 88 -5.53 34.20 4.51
CA MET A 88 -6.82 34.57 5.13
C MET A 88 -6.70 35.83 6.02
N ILE A 89 -5.66 35.91 6.85
CA ILE A 89 -5.39 37.07 7.71
C ILE A 89 -4.70 38.23 6.96
N LYS A 90 -4.64 38.15 5.62
CA LYS A 90 -4.08 39.16 4.71
C LYS A 90 -2.60 39.54 4.98
N GLN A 91 -1.88 38.69 5.71
CA GLN A 91 -0.43 38.85 5.96
C GLN A 91 0.41 38.48 4.72
N THR A 92 -0.16 37.74 3.77
CA THR A 92 0.52 37.36 2.52
C THR A 92 -0.37 37.65 1.30
N PRO A 93 0.16 38.28 0.23
CA PRO A 93 -0.61 38.50 -0.99
C PRO A 93 -0.94 37.16 -1.66
N PHE A 94 -2.13 37.06 -2.25
CA PHE A 94 -2.59 35.83 -2.92
C PHE A 94 -1.59 35.27 -3.94
N LYS A 95 -0.91 36.14 -4.71
CA LYS A 95 0.12 35.71 -5.68
C LYS A 95 1.31 34.98 -5.03
N VAL A 96 1.71 35.39 -3.82
CA VAL A 96 2.80 34.75 -3.06
C VAL A 96 2.34 33.45 -2.45
N PHE A 97 1.11 33.41 -1.92
CA PHE A 97 0.45 32.18 -1.47
C PHE A 97 0.38 31.14 -2.60
N PHE A 98 -0.19 31.51 -3.74
CA PHE A 98 -0.38 30.62 -4.88
C PHE A 98 0.96 30.07 -5.40
N PHE A 99 1.98 30.93 -5.55
CA PHE A 99 3.33 30.47 -5.93
C PHE A 99 3.93 29.50 -4.91
N SER A 100 3.76 29.77 -3.61
CA SER A 100 4.27 28.89 -2.54
C SER A 100 3.54 27.55 -2.52
N LEU A 101 2.23 27.56 -2.76
CA LEU A 101 1.39 26.37 -2.87
C LEU A 101 1.78 25.53 -4.08
N VAL A 102 1.86 26.13 -5.28
CA VAL A 102 2.27 25.42 -6.50
C VAL A 102 3.67 24.81 -6.33
N ARG A 103 4.61 25.57 -5.76
CA ARG A 103 5.96 25.06 -5.46
C ARG A 103 5.93 23.86 -4.52
N PHE A 104 5.19 23.98 -3.42
CA PHE A 104 5.07 22.93 -2.43
C PHE A 104 4.46 21.65 -3.02
N VAL A 105 3.30 21.78 -3.69
CA VAL A 105 2.63 20.66 -4.35
C VAL A 105 3.50 20.04 -5.44
N THR A 106 4.20 20.84 -6.24
CA THR A 106 5.10 20.33 -7.29
C THR A 106 6.23 19.50 -6.69
N ILE A 107 6.85 19.97 -5.60
CA ILE A 107 7.92 19.22 -4.92
C ILE A 107 7.38 17.92 -4.34
N LEU A 108 6.20 17.95 -3.72
CA LEU A 108 5.56 16.74 -3.18
C LEU A 108 5.26 15.72 -4.28
N ILE A 109 4.68 16.14 -5.41
CA ILE A 109 4.38 15.27 -6.54
C ILE A 109 5.67 14.69 -7.14
N ALA A 110 6.68 15.54 -7.36
CA ALA A 110 7.97 15.09 -7.89
C ALA A 110 8.62 14.07 -6.96
N TRP A 111 8.66 14.36 -5.66
CA TRP A 111 9.21 13.45 -4.65
C TRP A 111 8.41 12.16 -4.54
N PHE A 112 7.08 12.24 -4.59
CA PHE A 112 6.20 11.06 -4.53
C PHE A 112 6.45 10.10 -5.70
N TYR A 113 6.37 10.59 -6.95
CA TYR A 113 6.55 9.74 -8.13
C TYR A 113 7.99 9.25 -8.26
N PHE A 114 8.99 10.07 -7.91
CA PHE A 114 10.38 9.63 -7.86
C PHE A 114 10.63 8.61 -6.75
N SER A 115 10.03 8.75 -5.58
CA SER A 115 10.28 7.81 -4.48
C SER A 115 9.55 6.49 -4.66
N TRP A 116 8.32 6.50 -5.18
CA TRP A 116 7.51 5.28 -5.27
C TRP A 116 6.40 5.33 -6.32
N GLY A 117 5.73 6.47 -6.53
CA GLY A 117 4.46 6.55 -7.27
C GLY A 117 4.48 6.08 -8.73
N ILE A 118 5.66 5.92 -9.36
CA ILE A 118 5.78 5.23 -10.66
C ILE A 118 5.31 3.77 -10.59
N SER A 119 5.28 3.17 -9.39
CA SER A 119 4.77 1.82 -9.12
C SER A 119 3.34 1.59 -9.63
N TYR A 120 2.49 2.64 -9.65
CA TYR A 120 1.12 2.56 -10.17
C TYR A 120 1.04 2.32 -11.67
N PHE A 121 2.11 2.60 -12.41
CA PHE A 121 2.13 2.54 -13.87
C PHE A 121 2.93 1.36 -14.40
N ARG A 122 3.29 0.41 -13.53
CA ARG A 122 3.96 -0.84 -13.91
C ARG A 122 3.05 -1.70 -14.79
N LYS A 123 3.65 -2.74 -15.36
CA LYS A 123 2.89 -3.82 -15.99
C LYS A 123 2.04 -4.55 -14.94
N ASP A 124 0.91 -5.10 -15.36
CA ASP A 124 0.08 -5.97 -14.51
C ASP A 124 0.86 -7.19 -14.00
N TYR A 125 0.32 -7.81 -12.95
CA TYR A 125 0.85 -9.02 -12.36
C TYR A 125 1.21 -10.11 -13.39
N TYR A 126 0.27 -10.52 -14.24
CA TYR A 126 0.44 -11.61 -15.20
C TYR A 126 1.63 -11.37 -16.15
N SER A 127 1.75 -10.15 -16.67
CA SER A 127 2.85 -9.72 -17.53
C SER A 127 4.20 -9.68 -16.82
N ARG A 128 4.22 -9.44 -15.49
CA ARG A 128 5.45 -9.40 -14.69
C ARG A 128 5.94 -10.80 -14.30
N THR A 129 5.02 -11.68 -13.93
CA THR A 129 5.33 -13.05 -13.44
C THR A 129 5.30 -14.11 -14.53
N ASN A 130 4.77 -13.80 -15.72
CA ASN A 130 4.47 -14.75 -16.80
C ASN A 130 3.45 -15.84 -16.40
N ILE A 131 2.62 -15.57 -15.40
CA ILE A 131 1.51 -16.44 -15.02
C ILE A 131 0.35 -16.22 -15.99
N GLN A 132 -0.24 -17.30 -16.47
CA GLN A 132 -1.42 -17.21 -17.31
C GLN A 132 -2.65 -16.90 -16.45
N GLU A 133 -3.45 -15.94 -16.91
CA GLU A 133 -4.70 -15.58 -16.26
C GLU A 133 -5.73 -16.71 -16.45
N THR A 134 -6.24 -17.22 -15.34
CA THR A 134 -7.35 -18.18 -15.33
C THR A 134 -8.66 -17.42 -15.22
N SER A 135 -9.65 -17.81 -16.04
CA SER A 135 -10.94 -17.12 -16.04
C SER A 135 -11.64 -17.21 -14.68
N PHE A 136 -12.13 -16.07 -14.17
CA PHE A 136 -12.90 -16.00 -12.94
C PHE A 136 -14.37 -16.34 -13.21
N ASN A 137 -14.73 -17.61 -13.05
CA ASN A 137 -16.07 -18.14 -13.29
C ASN A 137 -16.51 -19.06 -12.13
N ALA A 138 -17.79 -19.48 -12.14
CA ALA A 138 -18.37 -20.28 -11.08
C ALA A 138 -17.65 -21.63 -10.86
N ASP A 139 -17.23 -22.31 -11.93
CA ASP A 139 -16.60 -23.62 -11.84
C ASP A 139 -15.20 -23.54 -11.23
N ASN A 140 -14.36 -22.61 -11.73
CA ASN A 140 -13.03 -22.36 -11.19
C ASN A 140 -13.10 -21.85 -9.75
N LEU A 141 -14.10 -21.01 -9.42
CA LEU A 141 -14.32 -20.54 -8.06
C LEU A 141 -14.71 -21.70 -7.14
N ARG A 142 -15.59 -22.61 -7.57
CA ARG A 142 -16.02 -23.77 -6.78
C ARG A 142 -14.85 -24.69 -6.47
N GLU A 143 -14.07 -25.04 -7.48
CA GLU A 143 -12.88 -25.90 -7.33
C GLU A 143 -11.87 -25.26 -6.37
N PHE A 144 -11.52 -24.00 -6.60
CA PHE A 144 -10.59 -23.27 -5.75
C PHE A 144 -11.12 -23.11 -4.32
N THR A 145 -12.42 -22.87 -4.15
CA THR A 145 -13.03 -22.71 -2.81
C THR A 145 -12.91 -23.98 -2.00
N SER A 146 -13.27 -25.13 -2.57
CA SER A 146 -13.18 -26.44 -1.90
C SER A 146 -11.74 -26.72 -1.44
N TYR A 147 -10.78 -26.48 -2.34
CA TYR A 147 -9.37 -26.62 -2.04
C TYR A 147 -8.91 -25.62 -0.95
N PHE A 148 -9.25 -24.32 -1.08
CA PHE A 148 -8.84 -23.28 -0.15
C PHE A 148 -9.37 -23.54 1.26
N ILE A 149 -10.65 -23.91 1.39
CA ILE A 149 -11.25 -24.20 2.71
C ILE A 149 -10.56 -25.40 3.35
N THR A 150 -10.26 -26.45 2.58
CA THR A 150 -9.50 -27.60 3.09
C THR A 150 -8.14 -27.17 3.66
N GLN A 151 -7.40 -26.33 2.93
CA GLN A 151 -6.12 -25.82 3.42
C GLN A 151 -6.27 -24.86 4.61
N ALA A 152 -7.29 -24.00 4.60
CA ALA A 152 -7.58 -23.09 5.70
C ALA A 152 -7.83 -23.87 6.99
N ASN A 153 -8.68 -24.91 6.92
CA ASN A 153 -8.99 -25.79 8.03
C ASN A 153 -7.74 -26.51 8.55
N ASN A 154 -6.90 -27.04 7.66
CA ASN A 154 -5.64 -27.71 8.01
C ASN A 154 -4.58 -26.74 8.58
N SER A 155 -4.66 -25.47 8.22
CA SER A 155 -3.73 -24.44 8.70
C SER A 155 -4.08 -23.90 10.09
N TYR A 156 -5.27 -24.21 10.60
CA TYR A 156 -5.73 -23.67 11.88
C TYR A 156 -4.78 -24.07 13.02
N VAL A 157 -4.33 -23.07 13.77
CA VAL A 157 -3.51 -23.24 14.96
C VAL A 157 -3.95 -22.21 15.99
N GLU A 158 -4.12 -22.65 17.23
CA GLU A 158 -4.43 -21.78 18.35
C GLU A 158 -3.14 -21.21 18.94
N PHE A 159 -3.03 -19.88 19.01
CA PHE A 159 -1.90 -19.20 19.64
C PHE A 159 -2.29 -17.82 20.17
N GLU A 160 -1.77 -17.51 21.35
CA GLU A 160 -2.02 -16.20 21.98
C GLU A 160 -0.98 -15.15 21.61
N ILE A 161 0.26 -15.56 21.32
CA ILE A 161 1.41 -14.64 21.18
C ILE A 161 2.14 -14.90 19.87
N ILE A 162 2.51 -13.80 19.20
CA ILE A 162 3.42 -13.82 18.07
C ILE A 162 4.60 -12.87 18.29
N GLU A 163 5.82 -13.37 18.08
CA GLU A 163 7.04 -12.58 18.23
C GLU A 163 7.27 -11.73 16.97
N LYS A 164 6.88 -10.45 17.01
CA LYS A 164 6.91 -9.53 15.84
C LYS A 164 8.23 -9.51 15.09
N GLU A 165 9.36 -9.53 15.79
CA GLU A 165 10.69 -9.49 15.17
C GLU A 165 11.06 -10.82 14.48
N LYS A 166 10.62 -11.95 15.05
CA LYS A 166 10.78 -13.28 14.42
C LYS A 166 9.89 -13.38 13.19
N THR A 167 8.63 -12.95 13.28
CA THR A 167 7.69 -12.87 12.16
C THR A 167 8.24 -12.02 11.02
N ARG A 168 8.78 -10.83 11.32
CA ARG A 168 9.42 -9.97 10.34
C ARG A 168 10.55 -10.67 9.60
N LYS A 169 11.49 -11.29 10.33
CA LYS A 169 12.63 -12.01 9.74
C LYS A 169 12.19 -13.18 8.88
N GLU A 170 11.14 -13.89 9.29
CA GLU A 170 10.61 -15.02 8.54
C GLU A 170 9.94 -14.57 7.23
N ILE A 171 9.09 -13.54 7.26
CA ILE A 171 8.48 -12.96 6.06
C ILE A 171 9.56 -12.42 5.11
N GLU A 172 10.60 -11.77 5.62
CA GLU A 172 11.74 -11.33 4.81
C GLU A 172 12.52 -12.47 4.18
N ARG A 173 12.73 -13.56 4.93
CA ARG A 173 13.40 -14.77 4.42
C ARG A 173 12.60 -15.36 3.26
N VAL A 174 11.28 -15.48 3.40
CA VAL A 174 10.42 -16.02 2.35
C VAL A 174 10.42 -15.09 1.14
N TYR A 175 10.20 -13.78 1.29
CA TYR A 175 10.29 -12.82 0.18
C TYR A 175 11.61 -12.91 -0.58
N LYS A 176 12.73 -13.08 0.13
CA LYS A 176 14.04 -13.29 -0.49
C LYS A 176 14.12 -14.62 -1.25
N HIS A 177 13.53 -15.68 -0.70
CA HIS A 177 13.58 -17.01 -1.30
C HIS A 177 12.76 -17.09 -2.60
N ILE A 178 11.59 -16.47 -2.63
CA ILE A 178 10.66 -16.50 -3.77
C ILE A 178 10.65 -15.18 -4.57
N SER A 179 11.73 -14.39 -4.50
CA SER A 179 11.79 -13.08 -5.16
C SER A 179 11.73 -13.17 -6.69
N GLU A 180 12.41 -14.17 -7.26
CA GLU A 180 12.43 -14.39 -8.71
C GLU A 180 11.04 -14.74 -9.27
N PRO A 181 10.31 -15.75 -8.76
CA PRO A 181 8.98 -16.06 -9.28
C PRO A 181 7.94 -14.96 -8.98
N LEU A 182 8.14 -14.15 -7.91
CA LEU A 182 7.33 -12.95 -7.67
C LEU A 182 7.70 -11.74 -8.56
N ALA A 183 8.71 -11.86 -9.43
CA ALA A 183 9.20 -10.77 -10.26
C ALA A 183 9.54 -9.49 -9.46
N ILE A 184 10.17 -9.66 -8.29
CA ILE A 184 10.65 -8.58 -7.44
C ILE A 184 12.17 -8.59 -7.34
N ASN A 185 12.76 -7.40 -7.32
CA ASN A 185 14.19 -7.28 -7.07
C ASN A 185 14.51 -7.34 -5.58
N TRP A 186 15.53 -8.12 -5.25
CA TRP A 186 16.09 -8.19 -3.91
C TRP A 186 17.59 -7.83 -3.92
N PRO A 187 18.09 -7.01 -2.98
CA PRO A 187 17.33 -6.28 -1.95
C PRO A 187 16.68 -5.02 -2.53
N ASN A 188 15.59 -4.58 -1.89
CA ASN A 188 14.90 -3.33 -2.23
C ASN A 188 14.51 -2.61 -0.92
N GLY A 189 15.41 -1.80 -0.37
CA GLY A 189 15.20 -1.16 0.94
C GLY A 189 15.40 -2.07 2.17
N LYS A 190 15.46 -1.44 3.35
CA LYS A 190 15.44 -2.10 4.67
C LYS A 190 14.00 -2.26 5.16
N ARG A 191 13.61 -3.48 5.52
CA ARG A 191 12.24 -3.87 5.90
C ARG A 191 11.96 -3.75 7.41
N LYS A 192 12.45 -2.69 8.04
CA LYS A 192 12.21 -2.45 9.48
C LYS A 192 10.86 -1.76 9.67
N VAL A 193 9.98 -2.38 10.45
CA VAL A 193 8.69 -1.77 10.84
C VAL A 193 8.94 -0.53 11.71
N LYS A 194 8.22 0.55 11.40
CA LYS A 194 8.22 1.80 12.15
C LYS A 194 7.00 1.89 13.05
N LYS A 195 7.20 2.45 14.24
CA LYS A 195 6.10 2.76 15.15
C LYS A 195 5.32 3.95 14.58
N MET A 196 4.01 3.77 14.43
CA MET A 196 3.08 4.83 14.09
C MET A 196 3.09 5.90 15.19
N VAL A 197 3.28 7.16 14.82
CA VAL A 197 3.25 8.30 15.76
C VAL A 197 1.82 8.54 16.27
N PHE A 198 0.82 8.33 15.41
CA PHE A 198 -0.60 8.57 15.70
C PHE A 198 -1.43 7.27 15.68
N GLU A 199 -0.89 6.19 16.25
CA GLU A 199 -1.52 4.85 16.22
C GLU A 199 -2.98 4.82 16.66
N SER A 200 -3.35 5.53 17.74
CA SER A 200 -4.75 5.59 18.20
C SER A 200 -5.67 6.26 17.17
N LEU A 201 -5.19 7.25 16.43
CA LEU A 201 -5.96 7.91 15.38
C LEU A 201 -6.17 6.96 14.20
N PHE A 202 -5.10 6.30 13.75
CA PHE A 202 -5.17 5.30 12.67
C PHE A 202 -6.06 4.12 13.05
N THR A 203 -6.04 3.70 14.31
CA THR A 203 -6.94 2.67 14.85
C THR A 203 -8.40 3.09 14.73
N LYS A 204 -8.74 4.33 15.12
CA LYS A 204 -10.10 4.87 14.98
C LYS A 204 -10.56 4.96 13.54
N MET A 205 -9.62 5.10 12.60
CA MET A 205 -9.87 5.09 11.15
C MET A 205 -9.90 3.67 10.55
N SER A 206 -9.75 2.61 11.37
CA SER A 206 -9.67 1.21 10.93
C SER A 206 -8.47 0.88 10.03
N ILE A 207 -7.36 1.61 10.18
CA ILE A 207 -6.12 1.37 9.42
C ILE A 207 -5.27 0.32 10.16
N SER A 208 -5.15 -0.87 9.59
CA SER A 208 -4.34 -1.98 10.10
C SER A 208 -2.85 -1.85 9.77
N GLY A 209 -2.53 -1.19 8.66
CA GLY A 209 -1.17 -0.95 8.19
C GLY A 209 -1.15 0.16 7.15
N TYR A 210 0.04 0.72 6.91
CA TYR A 210 0.29 1.54 5.73
C TYR A 210 1.77 1.62 5.39
N TYR A 211 2.05 1.74 4.11
CA TYR A 211 3.36 2.00 3.57
C TYR A 211 3.56 3.51 3.39
N GLY A 212 4.69 4.02 3.90
CA GLY A 212 5.12 5.41 3.83
C GLY A 212 6.08 5.67 2.66
N PRO A 213 5.58 5.99 1.44
CA PRO A 213 6.37 6.02 0.21
C PRO A 213 7.51 7.04 0.22
N PHE A 214 7.31 8.18 0.89
CA PHE A 214 8.30 9.27 0.90
C PHE A 214 9.62 8.92 1.60
N PHE A 215 9.61 7.93 2.49
CA PHE A 215 10.78 7.48 3.26
C PHE A 215 10.96 5.96 3.26
N ASN A 216 10.20 5.25 2.41
CA ASN A 216 10.25 3.79 2.28
C ASN A 216 10.02 3.07 3.63
N GLU A 217 9.01 3.51 4.38
CA GLU A 217 8.70 3.01 5.74
C GLU A 217 7.50 2.07 5.74
N ILE A 218 7.57 1.01 6.55
CA ILE A 218 6.47 0.06 6.76
C ILE A 218 5.85 0.31 8.13
N HIS A 219 4.53 0.37 8.21
CA HIS A 219 3.81 0.53 9.46
C HIS A 219 2.74 -0.55 9.59
N VAL A 220 2.72 -1.22 10.74
CA VAL A 220 1.66 -2.15 11.10
C VAL A 220 1.13 -1.73 12.46
N ASN A 221 -0.18 -1.57 12.56
CA ASN A 221 -0.87 -1.11 13.75
C ASN A 221 -0.75 -2.17 14.85
N SER A 222 -0.27 -1.78 16.03
CA SER A 222 -0.15 -2.72 17.14
C SER A 222 -1.49 -3.10 17.75
N TYR A 223 -2.58 -2.41 17.38
CA TYR A 223 -3.94 -2.80 17.70
C TYR A 223 -4.39 -4.07 16.96
N SER A 224 -3.77 -4.44 15.83
CA SER A 224 -4.14 -5.67 15.11
C SER A 224 -3.98 -6.92 15.99
N LEU A 225 -4.90 -7.88 15.84
CA LEU A 225 -4.79 -9.18 16.51
C LEU A 225 -3.58 -9.98 16.00
N ASN A 226 -3.02 -10.83 16.86
CA ASN A 226 -1.78 -11.55 16.55
C ASN A 226 -1.89 -12.45 15.31
N PHE A 227 -3.07 -13.01 15.04
CA PHE A 227 -3.28 -13.85 13.85
C PHE A 227 -3.45 -13.07 12.55
N THR A 228 -3.75 -11.77 12.56
CA THR A 228 -3.81 -10.94 11.34
C THR A 228 -2.52 -10.16 11.09
N TYR A 229 -1.70 -9.97 12.13
CA TYR A 229 -0.45 -9.22 12.06
C TYR A 229 0.54 -9.70 10.96
N PRO A 230 0.85 -11.01 10.80
CA PRO A 230 1.76 -11.46 9.76
C PRO A 230 1.31 -11.10 8.35
N PHE A 231 0.04 -11.33 8.03
CA PHE A 231 -0.51 -11.01 6.72
C PHE A 231 -0.43 -9.50 6.43
N THR A 232 -0.83 -8.65 7.38
CA THR A 232 -0.68 -7.19 7.22
C THR A 232 0.78 -6.80 7.04
N LEU A 233 1.71 -7.39 7.79
CA LEU A 233 3.14 -7.09 7.63
C LEU A 233 3.66 -7.48 6.24
N ALA A 234 3.30 -8.66 5.74
CA ALA A 234 3.68 -9.10 4.41
C ALA A 234 3.08 -8.19 3.32
N HIS A 235 1.81 -7.79 3.47
CA HIS A 235 1.12 -6.85 2.59
C HIS A 235 1.88 -5.51 2.49
N GLU A 236 2.22 -4.89 3.61
CA GLU A 236 2.96 -3.62 3.60
C GLU A 236 4.39 -3.77 3.05
N MET A 237 5.01 -4.95 3.23
CA MET A 237 6.28 -5.27 2.57
C MET A 237 6.14 -5.36 1.04
N ALA A 238 5.02 -5.87 0.52
CA ALA A 238 4.74 -5.89 -0.92
C ALA A 238 4.75 -4.47 -1.51
N HIS A 239 4.12 -3.51 -0.83
CA HIS A 239 4.20 -2.10 -1.23
C HIS A 239 5.63 -1.57 -1.26
N GLN A 240 6.49 -1.96 -0.31
CA GLN A 240 7.90 -1.59 -0.33
C GLN A 240 8.65 -2.16 -1.56
N PHE A 241 8.18 -3.23 -2.19
CA PHE A 241 8.71 -3.73 -3.46
C PHE A 241 8.15 -3.02 -4.70
N GLY A 242 7.31 -2.00 -4.50
CA GLY A 242 6.65 -1.31 -5.60
C GLY A 242 5.46 -2.06 -6.18
N ILE A 243 4.80 -2.91 -5.37
CA ILE A 243 3.50 -3.50 -5.69
C ILE A 243 2.45 -2.49 -5.23
N ALA A 244 1.87 -1.73 -6.15
CA ALA A 244 1.03 -0.59 -5.80
C ALA A 244 -0.46 -0.94 -5.65
N LYS A 245 -0.90 -2.01 -6.32
CA LYS A 245 -2.30 -2.44 -6.33
C LYS A 245 -2.59 -3.27 -5.08
N GLU A 246 -3.65 -2.92 -4.36
CA GLU A 246 -4.05 -3.59 -3.11
C GLU A 246 -4.34 -5.09 -3.30
N SER A 247 -5.00 -5.45 -4.42
CA SER A 247 -5.30 -6.85 -4.75
C SER A 247 -4.02 -7.67 -5.00
N GLU A 248 -3.04 -7.10 -5.70
CA GLU A 248 -1.73 -7.72 -5.88
C GLU A 248 -0.93 -7.78 -4.56
N ALA A 249 -0.99 -6.75 -3.72
CA ALA A 249 -0.34 -6.75 -2.41
C ALA A 249 -0.91 -7.85 -1.48
N ASN A 250 -2.23 -8.05 -1.51
CA ASN A 250 -2.90 -9.17 -0.83
C ASN A 250 -2.48 -10.54 -1.36
N LEU A 251 -2.38 -10.69 -2.69
CA LEU A 251 -1.86 -11.91 -3.31
C LEU A 251 -0.43 -12.21 -2.83
N TYR A 252 0.44 -11.20 -2.83
CA TYR A 252 1.84 -11.36 -2.42
C TYR A 252 1.92 -11.72 -0.94
N ALA A 253 1.12 -11.05 -0.09
CA ALA A 253 1.02 -11.37 1.32
C ALA A 253 0.56 -12.82 1.54
N PHE A 254 -0.45 -13.28 0.79
CA PHE A 254 -0.92 -14.65 0.86
C PHE A 254 0.18 -15.64 0.49
N ILE A 255 0.79 -15.49 -0.69
CA ILE A 255 1.85 -16.38 -1.19
C ILE A 255 3.05 -16.44 -0.23
N VAL A 256 3.51 -15.29 0.28
CA VAL A 256 4.63 -15.23 1.21
C VAL A 256 4.27 -15.89 2.54
N CYS A 257 3.08 -15.64 3.07
CA CYS A 257 2.68 -16.20 4.34
C CYS A 257 2.42 -17.72 4.25
N THR A 258 1.83 -18.24 3.17
CA THR A 258 1.62 -19.68 2.99
C THR A 258 2.92 -20.46 2.78
N ASN A 259 3.94 -19.82 2.20
CA ASN A 259 5.28 -20.39 2.04
C ASN A 259 6.16 -20.29 3.31
N SER A 260 5.63 -19.75 4.41
CA SER A 260 6.36 -19.68 5.68
C SER A 260 6.53 -21.06 6.33
N ASP A 261 7.65 -21.25 7.02
CA ASP A 261 7.86 -22.44 7.85
C ASP A 261 7.11 -22.34 9.20
N ASP A 262 6.67 -21.14 9.61
CA ASP A 262 5.89 -20.92 10.82
C ASP A 262 4.38 -21.10 10.56
N GLU A 263 3.76 -22.08 11.22
CA GLU A 263 2.34 -22.40 11.09
C GLU A 263 1.42 -21.22 11.42
N ARG A 264 1.82 -20.35 12.35
CA ARG A 264 1.03 -19.17 12.74
C ARG A 264 0.99 -18.12 11.62
N ILE A 265 2.08 -18.02 10.86
CA ILE A 265 2.15 -17.13 9.69
C ILE A 265 1.33 -17.72 8.54
N ARG A 266 1.38 -19.04 8.32
CA ARG A 266 0.51 -19.71 7.34
C ARG A 266 -0.96 -19.51 7.66
N TYR A 267 -1.36 -19.72 8.92
CA TYR A 267 -2.72 -19.47 9.37
C TYR A 267 -3.18 -18.03 9.11
N SER A 268 -2.30 -17.06 9.37
CA SER A 268 -2.58 -15.63 9.12
C SER A 268 -3.00 -15.35 7.67
N ALA A 269 -2.42 -16.06 6.70
CA ALA A 269 -2.80 -15.97 5.30
C ALA A 269 -4.24 -16.40 5.07
N TYR A 270 -4.59 -17.61 5.49
CA TYR A 270 -5.93 -18.17 5.29
C TYR A 270 -6.99 -17.36 6.04
N ALA A 271 -6.76 -17.04 7.31
CA ALA A 271 -7.69 -16.26 8.12
C ALA A 271 -7.92 -14.85 7.54
N SER A 272 -6.90 -14.21 6.96
CA SER A 272 -7.04 -12.86 6.39
C SER A 272 -7.65 -12.87 4.98
N THR A 273 -7.51 -13.98 4.24
CA THR A 273 -7.97 -14.09 2.84
C THR A 273 -9.36 -14.72 2.70
N ILE A 274 -9.80 -15.57 3.63
CA ILE A 274 -11.07 -16.32 3.54
C ILE A 274 -12.30 -15.42 3.35
N ILE A 275 -12.28 -14.20 3.88
CA ILE A 275 -13.41 -13.26 3.74
C ILE A 275 -13.62 -12.82 2.29
N TYR A 276 -12.54 -12.70 1.49
CA TYR A 276 -12.64 -12.38 0.07
C TYR A 276 -13.33 -13.53 -0.68
N LEU A 277 -12.89 -14.76 -0.41
CA LEU A 277 -13.46 -15.97 -0.98
C LEU A 277 -14.95 -16.12 -0.66
N LEU A 278 -15.34 -16.01 0.62
CA LEU A 278 -16.73 -16.15 1.02
C LEU A 278 -17.65 -15.08 0.42
N ASN A 279 -17.14 -13.85 0.24
CA ASN A 279 -17.89 -12.79 -0.43
C ASN A 279 -18.13 -13.13 -1.91
N ASP A 280 -17.13 -13.64 -2.61
CA ASP A 280 -17.27 -14.03 -4.02
C ASP A 280 -18.17 -15.26 -4.18
N VAL A 281 -18.06 -16.26 -3.31
CA VAL A 281 -18.98 -17.42 -3.25
C VAL A 281 -20.43 -16.94 -3.12
N ARG A 282 -20.70 -16.01 -2.19
CA ARG A 282 -22.04 -15.44 -1.98
C ARG A 282 -22.60 -14.74 -3.22
N VAL A 283 -21.76 -14.24 -4.11
CA VAL A 283 -22.17 -13.50 -5.30
C VAL A 283 -22.29 -14.42 -6.52
N LEU A 284 -21.33 -15.31 -6.74
CA LEU A 284 -21.22 -16.12 -7.96
C LEU A 284 -21.90 -17.49 -7.87
N ILE A 285 -21.91 -18.10 -6.69
CA ILE A 285 -22.52 -19.41 -6.42
C ILE A 285 -23.35 -19.36 -5.12
N PRO A 286 -24.36 -18.48 -5.05
CA PRO A 286 -25.10 -18.20 -3.81
C PRO A 286 -25.79 -19.43 -3.20
N ASP A 287 -26.22 -20.38 -4.04
CA ASP A 287 -26.90 -21.60 -3.61
C ASP A 287 -25.99 -22.55 -2.81
N GLU A 288 -24.66 -22.44 -3.00
CA GLU A 288 -23.64 -23.25 -2.32
C GLU A 288 -23.07 -22.56 -1.07
N TYR A 289 -23.42 -21.28 -0.84
CA TYR A 289 -22.78 -20.45 0.19
C TYR A 289 -22.91 -21.02 1.61
N GLU A 290 -24.11 -21.47 2.00
CA GLU A 290 -24.34 -22.00 3.35
C GLU A 290 -23.60 -23.33 3.57
N GLU A 291 -23.52 -24.18 2.56
CA GLU A 291 -22.76 -25.43 2.63
C GLU A 291 -21.26 -25.14 2.80
N ILE A 292 -20.71 -24.25 1.96
CA ILE A 292 -19.31 -23.82 2.03
C ILE A 292 -19.02 -23.18 3.38
N LEU A 293 -19.88 -22.29 3.87
CA LEU A 293 -19.69 -21.62 5.16
C LEU A 293 -19.65 -22.63 6.32
N ASN A 294 -20.52 -23.64 6.29
CA ASN A 294 -20.57 -24.69 7.30
C ASN A 294 -19.37 -25.66 7.22
N SER A 295 -18.69 -25.73 6.07
CA SER A 295 -17.46 -26.51 5.92
C SER A 295 -16.21 -25.83 6.50
N VAL A 296 -16.28 -24.53 6.82
CA VAL A 296 -15.19 -23.80 7.47
C VAL A 296 -15.08 -24.22 8.93
N ASN A 297 -13.85 -24.46 9.40
CA ASN A 297 -13.58 -24.74 10.81
C ASN A 297 -14.22 -23.64 11.69
N PRO A 298 -15.12 -23.99 12.64
CA PRO A 298 -15.82 -23.02 13.48
C PRO A 298 -14.88 -22.07 14.23
N LYS A 299 -13.67 -22.52 14.58
CA LYS A 299 -12.67 -21.68 15.25
C LYS A 299 -12.14 -20.55 14.38
N ILE A 300 -12.03 -20.76 13.07
CA ILE A 300 -11.69 -19.70 12.12
C ILE A 300 -12.83 -18.67 12.08
N ILE A 301 -14.08 -19.12 12.07
CA ILE A 301 -15.25 -18.23 12.11
C ILE A 301 -15.29 -17.43 13.42
N GLU A 302 -14.99 -18.05 14.57
CA GLU A 302 -14.84 -17.37 15.86
C GLU A 302 -13.77 -16.27 15.80
N ASP A 303 -12.59 -16.56 15.23
CA ASP A 303 -11.51 -15.60 15.06
C ASP A 303 -11.91 -14.41 14.16
N LEU A 304 -12.58 -14.67 13.03
CA LEU A 304 -13.08 -13.62 12.14
C LEU A 304 -14.10 -12.70 12.85
N GLN A 305 -15.01 -13.30 13.62
CA GLN A 305 -15.99 -12.54 14.41
C GLN A 305 -15.31 -11.74 15.52
N HIS A 306 -14.32 -12.31 16.18
CA HIS A 306 -13.52 -11.62 17.20
C HIS A 306 -12.77 -10.44 16.59
N ASN A 307 -12.07 -10.63 15.47
CA ASN A 307 -11.37 -9.54 14.77
C ASN A 307 -12.33 -8.42 14.37
N ARG A 308 -13.51 -8.76 13.84
CA ARG A 308 -14.54 -7.76 13.52
C ARG A 308 -14.97 -6.96 14.76
N LYS A 309 -15.30 -7.63 15.86
CA LYS A 309 -15.70 -6.96 17.12
C LYS A 309 -14.58 -6.09 17.68
N HIS A 310 -13.34 -6.58 17.62
CA HIS A 310 -12.14 -5.90 18.05
C HIS A 310 -11.91 -4.58 17.31
N TRP A 311 -12.04 -4.55 15.98
CA TRP A 311 -11.92 -3.31 15.21
C TRP A 311 -13.11 -2.37 15.41
N LEU A 312 -14.34 -2.90 15.47
CA LEU A 312 -15.53 -2.08 15.69
C LEU A 312 -15.54 -1.37 17.05
N SER A 313 -14.95 -1.97 18.09
CA SER A 313 -14.92 -1.36 19.43
C SER A 313 -14.06 -0.09 19.51
N ALA A 314 -13.07 0.05 18.62
CA ALA A 314 -12.21 1.23 18.56
C ALA A 314 -12.54 2.19 17.40
N ARG A 315 -13.36 1.76 16.43
CA ARG A 315 -13.71 2.54 15.22
C ARG A 315 -14.47 3.81 15.58
N ASN A 316 -14.10 4.90 14.90
CA ASN A 316 -14.91 6.10 14.80
C ASN A 316 -15.46 6.21 13.38
N GLU A 317 -16.77 6.07 13.21
CA GLU A 317 -17.41 6.01 11.89
C GLU A 317 -17.13 7.26 11.04
N THR A 318 -17.21 8.46 11.63
CA THR A 318 -16.93 9.70 10.90
C THR A 318 -15.49 9.77 10.40
N LEU A 319 -14.51 9.41 11.24
CA LEU A 319 -13.10 9.40 10.83
C LEU A 319 -12.81 8.33 9.78
N SER A 320 -13.42 7.15 9.93
CA SER A 320 -13.34 6.04 8.96
C SER A 320 -13.87 6.46 7.59
N ASP A 321 -15.08 7.04 7.53
CA ASP A 321 -15.71 7.44 6.27
C ASP A 321 -14.93 8.56 5.55
N VAL A 322 -14.33 9.47 6.31
CA VAL A 322 -13.46 10.53 5.75
C VAL A 322 -12.20 9.92 5.14
N GLN A 323 -11.59 8.95 5.83
CA GLN A 323 -10.42 8.23 5.33
C GLN A 323 -10.76 7.47 4.04
N ASP A 324 -11.86 6.72 4.02
CA ASP A 324 -12.27 5.92 2.86
C ASP A 324 -12.45 6.79 1.62
N LYS A 325 -13.09 7.96 1.77
CA LYS A 325 -13.27 8.93 0.68
C LYS A 325 -11.96 9.52 0.19
N ALA A 326 -11.04 9.87 1.11
CA ALA A 326 -9.75 10.44 0.76
C ALA A 326 -8.88 9.42 0.01
N TYR A 327 -8.88 8.17 0.47
CA TYR A 327 -8.13 7.08 -0.14
C TYR A 327 -8.70 6.68 -1.52
N ASP A 328 -10.03 6.60 -1.64
CA ASP A 328 -10.72 6.38 -2.93
C ASP A 328 -10.36 7.45 -3.97
N ALA A 329 -10.39 8.73 -3.59
CA ALA A 329 -9.99 9.83 -4.47
C ALA A 329 -8.52 9.73 -4.90
N TYR A 330 -7.64 9.32 -3.99
CA TYR A 330 -6.22 9.12 -4.26
C TYR A 330 -5.97 7.95 -5.24
N LEU A 331 -6.66 6.82 -5.08
CA LEU A 331 -6.58 5.68 -6.01
C LEU A 331 -7.06 6.04 -7.41
N LYS A 332 -8.20 6.73 -7.50
CA LYS A 332 -8.74 7.23 -8.78
C LYS A 332 -7.77 8.19 -9.47
N GLY A 333 -7.11 9.06 -8.71
CA GLY A 333 -6.06 9.95 -9.21
C GLY A 333 -4.86 9.20 -9.82
N ASN A 334 -4.59 7.99 -9.36
CA ASN A 334 -3.51 7.12 -9.85
C ASN A 334 -3.99 6.03 -10.83
N ARG A 335 -5.20 6.17 -11.40
CA ARG A 335 -5.79 5.24 -12.39
C ARG A 335 -6.12 3.84 -11.88
N ILE A 336 -6.35 3.70 -10.58
CA ILE A 336 -6.93 2.48 -10.01
C ILE A 336 -8.46 2.66 -9.91
N SER A 337 -9.24 1.76 -10.51
CA SER A 337 -10.70 1.71 -10.31
C SER A 337 -11.01 1.25 -8.88
N SER A 338 -11.97 1.91 -8.24
CA SER A 338 -12.21 1.75 -6.80
C SER A 338 -13.04 0.52 -6.47
N GLY A 339 -12.55 -0.28 -5.51
CA GLY A 339 -13.29 -0.83 -4.37
C GLY A 339 -14.30 -1.95 -4.60
N ARG A 340 -14.95 -2.07 -5.77
CA ARG A 340 -15.88 -3.19 -6.03
C ARG A 340 -15.33 -4.23 -7.00
N GLU A 341 -14.43 -3.84 -7.89
CA GLU A 341 -13.68 -4.76 -8.77
C GLU A 341 -12.49 -5.42 -8.06
N ASN A 342 -11.98 -4.82 -6.96
CA ASN A 342 -10.77 -5.31 -6.26
C ASN A 342 -11.00 -6.56 -5.38
N TYR A 343 -12.23 -6.82 -4.90
CA TYR A 343 -12.49 -7.98 -4.03
C TYR A 343 -12.45 -9.29 -4.82
N SER A 344 -13.17 -9.34 -5.95
CA SER A 344 -13.09 -10.44 -6.93
C SER A 344 -11.70 -10.59 -7.54
N GLU A 345 -10.95 -9.50 -7.63
CA GLU A 345 -9.60 -9.55 -8.18
C GLU A 345 -8.63 -10.32 -7.28
N VAL A 346 -8.74 -10.22 -5.94
CA VAL A 346 -7.87 -10.99 -5.04
C VAL A 346 -8.06 -12.50 -5.30
N VAL A 347 -9.31 -12.97 -5.36
CA VAL A 347 -9.60 -14.39 -5.58
C VAL A 347 -9.25 -14.81 -7.00
N GLY A 348 -9.51 -13.97 -8.02
CA GLY A 348 -9.09 -14.26 -9.40
C GLY A 348 -7.57 -14.38 -9.57
N LEU A 349 -6.81 -13.50 -8.91
CA LEU A 349 -5.35 -13.57 -8.86
C LEU A 349 -4.88 -14.85 -8.15
N LEU A 350 -5.54 -15.24 -7.05
CA LEU A 350 -5.24 -16.47 -6.34
C LEU A 350 -5.51 -17.70 -7.19
N ILE A 351 -6.70 -17.80 -7.82
CA ILE A 351 -7.06 -18.90 -8.73
C ILE A 351 -5.99 -19.05 -9.83
N SER A 352 -5.53 -17.94 -10.41
CA SER A 352 -4.52 -17.97 -11.47
C SER A 352 -3.12 -18.38 -10.96
N SER A 353 -2.82 -18.15 -9.69
CA SER A 353 -1.45 -18.25 -9.16
C SER A 353 -1.21 -19.43 -8.24
N TYR A 354 -2.25 -20.04 -7.69
CA TYR A 354 -2.14 -20.92 -6.54
C TYR A 354 -1.19 -22.11 -6.79
N ASP A 355 -1.37 -22.81 -7.91
CA ASP A 355 -0.55 -23.97 -8.28
C ASP A 355 0.92 -23.61 -8.57
N SER A 356 1.18 -22.37 -8.97
CA SER A 356 2.52 -21.90 -9.30
C SER A 356 3.38 -21.65 -8.05
N PHE A 357 2.75 -21.48 -6.87
CA PHE A 357 3.45 -21.07 -5.64
C PHE A 357 3.25 -21.97 -4.43
N ASN A 358 2.35 -22.96 -4.49
CA ASN A 358 2.06 -23.87 -3.37
C ASN A 358 2.31 -25.35 -3.74
N THR A 359 3.36 -25.63 -4.50
CA THR A 359 3.86 -27.01 -4.72
C THR A 359 4.72 -27.45 -3.52
N LYS A 360 4.08 -27.85 -2.42
CA LYS A 360 4.70 -28.68 -1.39
C LYS A 360 4.00 -30.02 -1.29
#